data_AF-A0A932RIK7-F1
#
_entry.id   AF-A0A932RIK7-F1
#
_cell.length_a   1.000
_cell.length_b   1.000
_cell.length_c   1.000
_cell.angle_alpha   90.00
_cell.angle_beta   90.00
_cell.angle_gamma   90.00
#
_symmetry.space_group_name_H-M   'P 1'
#
loop_
_entity.id
_entity.type
_entity.pdbx_description
1 polymer ?
#
loop_
_entity_poly.entity_id
_entity_poly.type
_entity_poly.pdbx_seq_one_letter_code
_entity_poly.pdbx_strand_id
1 'polypeptide(L)'
;MSELIKPQISKSLRLLHLSRHGRDHYGTQGALAAEEGWTYDRYLFRLCEMELDQRAQRKRQRWLQASKLPREKMLTTFDRSRLKKNLDRQLAVLLEGDFLDRRDNVLLFDNPGSGKTHLLCALGHELIMKGRTVYFLPCVLLVQRLLIAKAELWLEKELKRLDKFEALIIDDIAYVQQNRDEMEVLFTLLAHRYEHRSVLLTSNLVFSQWEKIFKDPMTTAAAIDRLVHHSVILELNLSSYRMEAAQKSKPEEMAIPPGPES
;
A
#
# COMPACT_ATOMS: atom_id res chain seq x y z
N MET A 1 3.29 21.67 -47.78
CA MET A 1 3.63 20.26 -47.49
C MET A 1 3.46 19.89 -46.01
N SER A 2 3.88 20.70 -45.02
CA SER A 2 3.80 20.30 -43.60
C SER A 2 2.37 20.17 -43.05
N GLU A 3 1.39 20.90 -43.59
CA GLU A 3 -0.03 20.81 -43.15
C GLU A 3 -0.72 19.51 -43.57
N LEU A 4 -0.32 18.87 -44.67
CA LEU A 4 -0.90 17.61 -45.12
C LEU A 4 -0.42 16.39 -44.31
N ILE A 5 0.75 16.52 -43.67
CA ILE A 5 1.42 15.42 -42.96
C ILE A 5 0.96 15.34 -41.49
N LYS A 6 0.61 16.48 -40.86
CA LYS A 6 0.12 16.54 -39.46
C LYS A 6 -1.07 15.60 -39.18
N PRO A 7 -2.10 15.49 -40.04
CA PRO A 7 -3.22 14.56 -39.84
C PRO A 7 -2.79 13.09 -39.93
N GLN A 8 -1.86 12.77 -40.84
CA GLN A 8 -1.33 11.42 -41.01
C GLN A 8 -0.47 11.00 -39.81
N ILE A 9 0.39 11.91 -39.31
CA ILE A 9 1.16 11.68 -38.08
C ILE A 9 0.22 11.41 -36.90
N SER A 10 -0.81 12.23 -36.71
CA SER A 10 -1.80 12.04 -35.64
C SER A 10 -2.51 10.68 -35.71
N LYS A 11 -2.86 10.23 -36.92
CA LYS A 11 -3.46 8.90 -37.16
C LYS A 11 -2.48 7.77 -36.85
N SER A 12 -1.23 7.87 -37.29
CA SER A 12 -0.18 6.87 -37.01
C SER A 12 0.16 6.79 -35.52
N LEU A 13 0.28 7.94 -34.84
CA LEU A 13 0.49 8.00 -33.39
C LEU A 13 -0.66 7.31 -32.64
N ARG A 14 -1.91 7.46 -33.09
CA ARG A 14 -3.06 6.76 -32.50
C ARG A 14 -2.97 5.24 -32.67
N LEU A 15 -2.62 4.77 -33.87
CA LEU A 15 -2.47 3.33 -34.15
C LEU A 15 -1.33 2.69 -33.37
N LEU A 16 -0.27 3.45 -33.10
CA LEU A 16 0.86 3.04 -32.25
C LEU A 16 0.55 3.16 -30.73
N HIS A 17 -0.71 3.43 -30.36
CA HIS A 17 -1.16 3.66 -28.99
C HIS A 17 -0.49 4.85 -28.27
N LEU A 18 0.09 5.81 -29.00
CA LEU A 18 0.73 7.05 -28.48
C LEU A 18 -0.29 8.17 -28.26
N SER A 19 -1.52 7.80 -27.91
CA SER A 19 -2.73 8.50 -28.38
C SER A 19 -3.18 9.69 -27.54
N ARG A 20 -2.50 10.04 -26.44
CA ARG A 20 -2.90 11.19 -25.61
C ARG A 20 -1.82 12.22 -25.28
N HIS A 21 -0.55 11.88 -25.06
CA HIS A 21 0.48 12.94 -24.88
C HIS A 21 1.22 13.26 -26.16
N GLY A 22 1.65 12.23 -26.92
CA GLY A 22 2.30 12.45 -28.22
C GLY A 22 1.44 13.29 -29.16
N ARG A 23 0.11 13.10 -29.14
CA ARG A 23 -0.84 13.87 -29.97
C ARG A 23 -0.99 15.34 -29.54
N ASP A 24 -1.07 15.60 -28.25
CA ASP A 24 -1.37 16.95 -27.75
C ASP A 24 -0.10 17.81 -27.67
N HIS A 25 1.08 17.18 -27.58
CA HIS A 25 2.35 17.88 -27.38
C HIS A 25 3.33 17.81 -28.56
N TYR A 26 3.13 16.99 -29.60
CA TYR A 26 4.09 16.98 -30.73
C TYR A 26 4.22 18.34 -31.42
N GLY A 27 3.12 19.09 -31.56
CA GLY A 27 3.15 20.42 -32.14
C GLY A 27 3.98 21.40 -31.30
N THR A 28 3.78 21.39 -29.97
CA THR A 28 4.49 22.26 -29.03
C THR A 28 5.96 21.88 -28.91
N GLN A 29 6.28 20.59 -28.84
CA GLN A 29 7.66 20.11 -28.82
C GLN A 29 8.36 20.36 -30.16
N GLY A 30 7.63 20.34 -31.27
CA GLY A 30 8.18 20.66 -32.58
C GLY A 30 8.53 22.14 -32.73
N ALA A 31 7.73 23.03 -32.13
CA ALA A 31 8.05 24.45 -32.03
C ALA A 31 9.28 24.70 -31.15
N LEU A 32 9.32 24.09 -29.95
CA LEU A 32 10.48 24.15 -29.05
C LEU A 32 11.76 23.58 -29.69
N ALA A 33 11.65 22.47 -30.42
CA ALA A 33 12.77 21.88 -31.15
C ALA A 33 13.31 22.82 -32.24
N ALA A 34 12.44 23.58 -32.90
CA ALA A 34 12.84 24.57 -33.90
C ALA A 34 13.49 25.80 -33.26
N GLU A 35 13.00 26.24 -32.10
CA GLU A 35 13.57 27.37 -31.33
C GLU A 35 14.92 27.02 -30.69
N GLU A 36 15.06 25.82 -30.11
CA GLU A 36 16.28 25.35 -29.43
C GLU A 36 17.27 24.62 -30.37
N GLY A 37 16.96 24.51 -31.66
CA GLY A 37 17.83 23.87 -32.65
C GLY A 37 18.06 22.37 -32.40
N TRP A 38 17.05 21.64 -31.95
CA TRP A 38 17.18 20.20 -31.70
C TRP A 38 17.36 19.41 -33.00
N THR A 39 18.18 18.36 -32.94
CA THR A 39 18.24 17.35 -34.01
C THR A 39 16.94 16.55 -34.07
N TYR A 40 16.65 15.94 -35.24
CA TYR A 40 15.48 15.09 -35.41
C TYR A 40 15.44 13.92 -34.41
N ASP A 41 16.60 13.34 -34.11
CA ASP A 41 16.72 12.26 -33.13
C ASP A 41 16.38 12.73 -31.71
N ARG A 42 16.85 13.93 -31.31
CA ARG A 42 16.55 14.51 -30.01
C ARG A 42 15.05 14.81 -29.86
N TYR A 43 14.44 15.34 -30.90
CA TYR A 43 13.00 15.58 -30.93
C TYR A 43 12.19 14.27 -30.81
N LEU A 44 12.55 13.25 -31.59
CA LEU A 44 11.90 11.94 -31.52
C LEU A 44 12.09 11.30 -30.13
N PHE A 45 13.30 11.33 -29.60
CA PHE A 45 13.61 10.81 -28.26
C PHE A 45 12.76 11.48 -27.19
N ARG A 46 12.64 12.82 -27.23
CA ARG A 46 11.83 13.57 -26.27
C ARG A 46 10.35 13.20 -26.33
N LEU A 47 9.80 13.01 -27.54
CA LEU A 47 8.42 12.56 -27.68
C LEU A 47 8.19 11.16 -27.10
N CYS A 48 9.14 10.24 -27.33
CA CYS A 48 9.10 8.89 -26.76
C CYS A 48 9.16 8.93 -25.24
N GLU A 49 10.08 9.72 -24.66
CA GLU A 49 10.24 9.90 -23.22
C GLU A 49 8.94 10.41 -22.56
N MET A 50 8.33 11.45 -23.12
CA MET A 50 7.08 12.01 -22.61
C MET A 50 5.93 11.00 -22.61
N GLU A 51 5.84 10.15 -23.63
CA GLU A 51 4.82 9.10 -23.67
C GLU A 51 5.10 7.98 -22.66
N LEU A 52 6.37 7.56 -22.51
CA LEU A 52 6.77 6.56 -21.51
C LEU A 52 6.43 7.04 -20.10
N ASP A 53 6.75 8.29 -19.77
CA ASP A 53 6.44 8.92 -18.49
C ASP A 53 4.93 8.96 -18.24
N GLN A 54 4.15 9.36 -19.25
CA GLN A 54 2.70 9.39 -19.12
C GLN A 54 2.11 8.00 -18.91
N ARG A 55 2.60 6.98 -19.63
CA ARG A 55 2.18 5.59 -19.46
C ARG A 55 2.52 5.08 -18.05
N ALA A 56 3.72 5.36 -17.58
CA ALA A 56 4.16 5.02 -16.23
C ALA A 56 3.28 5.72 -15.17
N GLN A 57 2.97 7.00 -15.34
CA GLN A 57 2.09 7.76 -14.45
C GLN A 57 0.67 7.19 -14.41
N ARG A 58 0.07 6.89 -15.57
CA ARG A 58 -1.26 6.27 -15.64
C ARG A 58 -1.29 4.89 -14.99
N LYS A 59 -0.25 4.09 -15.20
CA LYS A 59 -0.09 2.78 -14.59
C LYS A 59 -0.05 2.90 -13.06
N ARG A 60 0.78 3.80 -12.53
CA ARG A 60 0.85 4.11 -11.09
C ARG A 60 -0.48 4.59 -10.54
N GLN A 61 -1.16 5.53 -11.23
CA GLN A 61 -2.46 6.05 -10.79
C GLN A 61 -3.54 4.95 -10.74
N ARG A 62 -3.57 4.07 -11.75
CA ARG A 62 -4.50 2.93 -11.77
C ARG A 62 -4.25 1.99 -10.60
N TRP A 63 -2.98 1.69 -10.29
CA TRP A 63 -2.62 0.83 -9.17
C TRP A 63 -2.89 1.48 -7.83
N LEU A 64 -2.64 2.78 -7.69
CA LEU A 64 -3.01 3.54 -6.50
C LEU A 64 -4.51 3.48 -6.23
N GLN A 65 -5.34 3.66 -7.26
CA GLN A 65 -6.80 3.51 -7.13
C GLN A 65 -7.23 2.07 -6.80
N ALA A 66 -6.58 1.08 -7.41
CA ALA A 66 -6.87 -0.33 -7.15
C ALA A 66 -6.44 -0.76 -5.74
N SER A 67 -5.41 -0.14 -5.19
CA SER A 67 -4.80 -0.52 -3.90
C SER A 67 -5.69 -0.28 -2.69
N LYS A 68 -6.69 0.62 -2.80
CA LYS A 68 -7.54 1.05 -1.67
C LYS A 68 -6.79 1.64 -0.47
N LEU A 69 -5.53 2.05 -0.68
CA LEU A 69 -4.75 2.75 0.34
C LEU A 69 -5.38 4.12 0.70
N PRO A 70 -5.47 4.47 2.00
CA PRO A 70 -5.84 5.81 2.43
C PRO A 70 -4.83 6.85 1.93
N ARG A 71 -5.31 7.97 1.39
CA ARG A 71 -4.45 8.97 0.70
C ARG A 71 -3.65 9.83 1.67
N GLU A 72 -4.15 10.00 2.88
CA GLU A 72 -3.56 10.82 3.94
C GLU A 72 -2.39 10.13 4.66
N LYS A 73 -2.27 8.80 4.54
CA LYS A 73 -1.26 7.98 5.22
C LYS A 73 -0.01 7.78 4.36
N MET A 74 0.62 8.87 3.96
CA MET A 74 1.86 8.85 3.17
C MET A 74 3.09 8.89 4.07
N LEU A 75 4.24 8.54 3.49
CA LEU A 75 5.52 8.59 4.18
C LEU A 75 5.93 10.02 4.55
N THR A 76 5.52 11.00 3.73
CA THR A 76 5.73 12.44 3.96
C THR A 76 4.93 12.99 5.13
N THR A 77 3.78 12.37 5.45
CA THR A 77 2.92 12.77 6.58
C THR A 77 3.23 11.98 7.85
N PHE A 78 4.15 11.01 7.78
CA PHE A 78 4.58 10.22 8.91
C PHE A 78 5.78 10.87 9.60
N ASP A 79 5.69 11.07 10.92
CA ASP A 79 6.79 11.63 11.71
C ASP A 79 7.88 10.56 11.95
N ARG A 80 8.83 10.49 11.01
CA ARG A 80 9.97 9.57 11.07
C ARG A 80 10.91 9.84 12.24
N SER A 81 10.92 11.06 12.80
CA SER A 81 11.83 11.41 13.91
C SER A 81 11.56 10.60 15.17
N ARG A 82 10.33 10.07 15.31
CA ARG A 82 9.90 9.23 16.42
C ARG A 82 10.40 7.79 16.30
N LEU A 83 10.80 7.34 15.10
CA LEU A 83 11.27 5.97 14.89
C LEU A 83 12.65 5.77 15.54
N LYS A 84 12.83 4.63 16.21
CA LYS A 84 14.15 4.18 16.63
C LYS A 84 15.03 3.97 15.38
N LYS A 85 16.33 4.30 15.46
CA LYS A 85 17.28 4.19 14.34
C LYS A 85 17.29 2.82 13.66
N ASN A 86 17.15 1.74 14.43
CA ASN A 86 17.11 0.38 13.88
C ASN A 86 15.85 0.14 13.03
N LEU A 87 14.70 0.64 13.48
CA LEU A 87 13.45 0.53 12.76
C LEU A 87 13.46 1.39 11.48
N ASP A 88 14.05 2.58 11.53
CA ASP A 88 14.21 3.43 10.33
C ASP A 88 15.13 2.77 9.28
N ARG A 89 16.20 2.09 9.70
CA ARG A 89 17.04 1.28 8.81
C ARG A 89 16.28 0.12 8.18
N GLN A 90 15.50 -0.62 8.97
CA GLN A 90 14.67 -1.72 8.46
C GLN A 90 13.61 -1.19 7.47
N LEU A 91 12.98 -0.06 7.78
CA LEU A 91 12.05 0.61 6.88
C LEU A 91 12.73 1.01 5.57
N ALA A 92 13.95 1.55 5.61
CA ALA A 92 14.71 1.90 4.40
C ALA A 92 14.93 0.69 3.49
N VAL A 93 15.27 -0.47 4.05
CA VAL A 93 15.39 -1.73 3.29
C VAL A 93 14.03 -2.17 2.73
N LEU A 94 12.95 -2.09 3.51
CA LEU A 94 11.62 -2.46 3.02
C LEU A 94 11.14 -1.53 1.90
N LEU A 95 11.52 -0.25 1.94
CA LEU A 95 11.23 0.70 0.87
C LEU A 95 11.91 0.32 -0.44
N GLU A 96 12.98 -0.48 -0.45
CA GLU A 96 13.59 -1.03 -1.67
C GLU A 96 12.62 -1.94 -2.43
N GLY A 97 11.86 -2.74 -1.68
CA GLY A 97 10.82 -3.62 -2.21
C GLY A 97 11.30 -5.04 -2.54
N ASP A 98 12.58 -5.35 -2.39
CA ASP A 98 13.18 -6.65 -2.70
C ASP A 98 12.59 -7.80 -1.88
N PHE A 99 12.05 -7.49 -0.70
CA PHE A 99 11.35 -8.46 0.15
C PHE A 99 10.12 -9.09 -0.56
N LEU A 100 9.51 -8.37 -1.53
CA LEU A 100 8.40 -8.89 -2.33
C LEU A 100 8.85 -9.95 -3.33
N ASP A 101 10.09 -9.88 -3.82
CA ASP A 101 10.67 -10.87 -4.72
C ASP A 101 11.03 -12.14 -3.96
N ARG A 102 11.52 -11.99 -2.71
CA ARG A 102 11.78 -13.09 -1.77
C ARG A 102 10.53 -13.70 -1.15
N ARG A 103 9.36 -13.09 -1.35
CA ARG A 103 8.07 -13.51 -0.76
C ARG A 103 8.06 -13.41 0.77
N ASP A 104 8.89 -12.52 1.31
CA ASP A 104 8.90 -12.23 2.74
C ASP A 104 7.63 -11.46 3.12
N ASN A 105 7.05 -11.84 4.26
CA ASN A 105 5.97 -11.12 4.91
C ASN A 105 6.54 -9.96 5.75
N VAL A 106 5.70 -8.98 6.08
CA VAL A 106 6.07 -7.92 7.05
C VAL A 106 5.04 -7.88 8.15
N LEU A 107 5.48 -8.02 9.40
CA LEU A 107 4.62 -8.03 10.56
C LEU A 107 4.93 -6.83 11.43
N LEU A 108 3.93 -5.99 11.68
CA LEU A 108 4.09 -4.76 12.44
C LEU A 108 3.28 -4.83 13.74
N PHE A 109 3.97 -4.86 14.88
CA PHE A 109 3.40 -5.01 16.22
C PHE A 109 3.64 -3.77 17.07
N ASP A 110 2.62 -3.38 17.85
CA ASP A 110 2.72 -2.34 18.88
C ASP A 110 1.40 -2.14 19.62
N ASN A 111 1.39 -1.25 20.61
CA ASN A 111 0.19 -0.72 21.24
C ASN A 111 -0.74 0.03 20.26
N PRO A 112 -2.06 0.04 20.51
CA PRO A 112 -3.01 0.80 19.69
C PRO A 112 -2.64 2.29 19.59
N GLY A 113 -2.81 2.84 18.39
CA GLY A 113 -2.56 4.27 18.14
C GLY A 113 -1.11 4.67 17.88
N SER A 114 -0.16 3.72 17.84
CA SER A 114 1.25 4.00 17.58
C SER A 114 1.63 4.30 16.12
N GLY A 115 0.65 4.27 15.20
CA GLY A 115 0.89 4.58 13.78
C GLY A 115 1.18 3.37 12.88
N LYS A 116 0.98 2.13 13.35
CA LYS A 116 1.19 0.90 12.54
C LYS A 116 0.56 0.95 11.15
N THR A 117 -0.74 1.22 11.11
CA THR A 117 -1.49 1.32 9.85
C THR A 117 -0.93 2.43 8.97
N HIS A 118 -0.50 3.55 9.55
CA HIS A 118 0.10 4.64 8.77
C HIS A 118 1.39 4.17 8.13
N LEU A 119 2.29 3.54 8.90
CA LEU A 119 3.57 3.08 8.39
C LEU A 119 3.41 2.05 7.26
N LEU A 120 2.54 1.05 7.41
CA LEU A 120 2.30 0.08 6.34
C LEU A 120 1.64 0.70 5.11
N CYS A 121 0.68 1.63 5.29
CA CYS A 121 0.09 2.35 4.17
C CYS A 121 1.13 3.21 3.44
N ALA A 122 2.00 3.89 4.18
CA ALA A 122 3.09 4.70 3.64
C ALA A 122 4.06 3.83 2.84
N LEU A 123 4.47 2.67 3.39
CA LEU A 123 5.26 1.68 2.66
C LEU A 123 4.53 1.21 1.38
N GLY A 124 3.23 0.93 1.47
CA GLY A 124 2.41 0.54 0.33
C GLY A 124 2.38 1.60 -0.79
N HIS A 125 2.30 2.88 -0.44
CA HIS A 125 2.38 3.98 -1.42
C HIS A 125 3.72 4.00 -2.15
N GLU A 126 4.83 3.87 -1.41
CA GLU A 126 6.18 3.86 -2.00
C GLU A 126 6.41 2.65 -2.91
N LEU A 127 5.92 1.47 -2.51
CA LEU A 127 5.98 0.27 -3.33
C LEU A 127 5.23 0.46 -4.66
N ILE A 128 4.05 1.10 -4.65
CA ILE A 128 3.32 1.44 -5.88
C ILE A 128 4.11 2.41 -6.75
N MET A 129 4.79 3.39 -6.14
CA MET A 129 5.64 4.34 -6.86
C MET A 129 6.84 3.66 -7.52
N LYS A 130 7.36 2.58 -6.92
CA LYS A 130 8.37 1.68 -7.49
C LYS A 130 7.83 0.66 -8.49
N GLY A 131 6.53 0.70 -8.77
CA GLY A 131 5.90 -0.13 -9.77
C GLY A 131 5.48 -1.51 -9.27
N ARG A 132 5.31 -1.69 -7.96
CA ARG A 132 4.79 -2.91 -7.33
C ARG A 132 3.29 -2.81 -7.08
N THR A 133 2.58 -3.92 -7.14
CA THR A 133 1.13 -3.93 -6.88
C THR A 133 0.82 -4.24 -5.40
N VAL A 134 0.06 -3.36 -4.77
CA VAL A 134 -0.32 -3.46 -3.36
C VAL A 134 -1.84 -3.39 -3.23
N TYR A 135 -2.42 -4.15 -2.30
CA TYR A 135 -3.84 -4.05 -1.94
C TYR A 135 -3.99 -3.94 -0.43
N PHE A 136 -4.76 -2.96 0.04
CA PHE A 136 -5.05 -2.71 1.44
C PHE A 136 -6.49 -3.07 1.77
N LEU A 137 -6.69 -3.80 2.87
CA LEU A 137 -7.99 -3.86 3.52
C LEU A 137 -7.90 -4.12 5.03
N PRO A 138 -8.88 -3.62 5.80
CA PRO A 138 -9.10 -4.05 7.18
C PRO A 138 -9.38 -5.56 7.26
N CYS A 139 -8.84 -6.22 8.28
CA CYS A 139 -9.01 -7.66 8.50
C CYS A 139 -10.49 -8.07 8.57
N VAL A 140 -11.33 -7.27 9.24
CA VAL A 140 -12.77 -7.51 9.33
C VAL A 140 -13.43 -7.60 7.94
N LEU A 141 -13.09 -6.67 7.03
CA LEU A 141 -13.64 -6.66 5.67
C LEU A 141 -13.09 -7.83 4.83
N LEU A 142 -11.84 -8.22 5.06
CA LEU A 142 -11.25 -9.38 4.41
C LEU A 142 -12.00 -10.65 4.77
N VAL A 143 -12.16 -10.90 6.07
CA VAL A 143 -12.81 -12.10 6.58
C VAL A 143 -14.25 -12.17 6.09
N GLN A 144 -15.03 -11.08 6.21
CA GLN A 144 -16.39 -11.03 5.67
C GLN A 144 -16.44 -11.39 4.20
N ARG A 145 -15.52 -10.84 3.39
CA ARG A 145 -15.46 -11.12 1.96
C ARG A 145 -15.13 -12.58 1.67
N LEU A 146 -14.19 -13.17 2.39
CA LEU A 146 -13.82 -14.58 2.21
C LEU A 146 -14.93 -15.53 2.70
N LEU A 147 -15.63 -15.18 3.77
CA LEU A 147 -16.80 -15.95 4.25
C LEU A 147 -17.91 -15.99 3.20
N ILE A 148 -18.24 -14.84 2.60
CA ILE A 148 -19.21 -14.77 1.49
C ILE A 148 -18.72 -15.62 0.32
N ALA A 149 -17.44 -15.50 -0.05
CA ALA A 149 -16.87 -16.29 -1.15
C ALA A 149 -16.89 -17.81 -0.86
N LYS A 150 -16.69 -18.23 0.40
CA LYS A 150 -16.80 -19.62 0.85
C LYS A 150 -18.25 -20.10 0.76
N ALA A 151 -19.21 -19.34 1.28
CA ALA A 151 -20.63 -19.67 1.28
C ALA A 151 -21.20 -19.83 -0.14
N GLU A 152 -20.74 -19.00 -1.06
CA GLU A 152 -21.15 -18.98 -2.47
C GLU A 152 -20.27 -19.89 -3.37
N LEU A 153 -19.35 -20.69 -2.79
CA LEU A 153 -18.49 -21.65 -3.49
C LEU A 153 -17.54 -21.05 -4.56
N TRP A 154 -17.05 -19.82 -4.35
CA TRP A 154 -16.08 -19.15 -5.25
C TRP A 154 -14.85 -18.60 -4.51
N LEU A 155 -14.52 -19.18 -3.34
CA LEU A 155 -13.37 -18.80 -2.52
C LEU A 155 -12.06 -18.80 -3.33
N GLU A 156 -11.79 -19.85 -4.11
CA GLU A 156 -10.57 -19.97 -4.92
C GLU A 156 -10.45 -18.81 -5.94
N LYS A 157 -11.56 -18.37 -6.53
CA LYS A 157 -11.59 -17.24 -7.46
C LYS A 157 -11.25 -15.93 -6.76
N GLU A 158 -11.71 -15.75 -5.53
CA GLU A 158 -11.37 -14.58 -4.72
C GLU A 158 -9.89 -14.57 -4.29
N LEU A 159 -9.33 -15.73 -3.91
CA LEU A 159 -7.90 -15.86 -3.61
C LEU A 159 -7.03 -15.53 -4.84
N LYS A 160 -7.34 -16.09 -6.01
CA LYS A 160 -6.65 -15.75 -7.28
C LYS A 160 -6.78 -14.28 -7.65
N ARG A 161 -7.88 -13.62 -7.28
CA ARG A 161 -8.05 -12.17 -7.48
C ARG A 161 -7.10 -11.37 -6.58
N LEU A 162 -6.90 -11.79 -5.33
CA LEU A 162 -5.96 -11.18 -4.39
C LEU A 162 -4.50 -11.39 -4.79
N ASP A 163 -4.18 -12.49 -5.49
CA ASP A 163 -2.82 -12.79 -5.97
C ASP A 163 -2.32 -11.93 -7.13
N LYS A 164 -3.22 -11.16 -7.75
CA LYS A 164 -2.86 -10.09 -8.69
C LYS A 164 -2.02 -8.98 -8.02
N PHE A 165 -2.04 -8.92 -6.70
CA PHE A 165 -1.27 -7.98 -5.90
C PHE A 165 -0.07 -8.68 -5.26
N GLU A 166 1.13 -8.15 -5.52
CA GLU A 166 2.39 -8.64 -4.95
C GLU A 166 2.37 -8.57 -3.41
N ALA A 167 1.80 -7.49 -2.88
CA ALA A 167 1.61 -7.28 -1.44
C ALA A 167 0.14 -7.14 -1.07
N LEU A 168 -0.28 -7.87 -0.04
CA LEU A 168 -1.58 -7.72 0.60
C LEU A 168 -1.39 -7.15 2.00
N ILE A 169 -1.84 -5.92 2.23
CA ILE A 169 -1.84 -5.28 3.54
C ILE A 169 -3.15 -5.59 4.24
N ILE A 170 -3.07 -6.27 5.38
CA ILE A 170 -4.21 -6.62 6.23
C ILE A 170 -4.06 -5.86 7.56
N ASP A 171 -4.99 -4.93 7.79
CA ASP A 171 -4.95 -4.06 8.96
C ASP A 171 -5.75 -4.66 10.13
N ASP A 172 -5.14 -4.65 11.31
CA ASP A 172 -5.71 -5.01 12.61
C ASP A 172 -6.26 -6.45 12.67
N ILE A 173 -5.37 -7.44 12.55
CA ILE A 173 -5.74 -8.88 12.62
C ILE A 173 -6.27 -9.32 14.00
N ALA A 174 -5.94 -8.57 15.05
CA ALA A 174 -6.37 -8.87 16.42
C ALA A 174 -7.88 -8.74 16.65
N TYR A 175 -8.64 -8.19 15.68
CA TYR A 175 -10.10 -8.01 15.79
C TYR A 175 -10.93 -9.25 15.45
N VAL A 176 -10.33 -10.31 14.88
CA VAL A 176 -11.07 -11.53 14.48
C VAL A 176 -11.69 -12.19 15.72
N GLN A 177 -13.01 -12.34 15.73
CA GLN A 177 -13.81 -12.66 16.93
C GLN A 177 -13.82 -14.16 17.27
N GLN A 178 -12.68 -14.85 17.20
CA GLN A 178 -12.53 -16.26 17.60
C GLN A 178 -13.62 -17.22 17.05
N ASN A 179 -14.24 -16.89 15.91
CA ASN A 179 -15.17 -17.76 15.21
C ASN A 179 -14.35 -18.72 14.33
N ARG A 180 -14.71 -20.00 14.35
CA ARG A 180 -13.99 -21.07 13.64
C ARG A 180 -13.94 -20.81 12.13
N ASP A 181 -15.05 -20.37 11.55
CA ASP A 181 -15.11 -20.08 10.11
C ASP A 181 -14.25 -18.88 9.70
N GLU A 182 -14.18 -17.83 10.55
CA GLU A 182 -13.35 -16.65 10.31
C GLU A 182 -11.86 -17.01 10.28
N MET A 183 -11.43 -17.85 11.23
CA MET A 183 -10.06 -18.35 11.29
C MET A 183 -9.75 -19.23 10.10
N GLU A 184 -10.66 -20.13 9.72
CA GLU A 184 -10.47 -21.04 8.60
C GLU A 184 -10.23 -20.29 7.28
N VAL A 185 -11.04 -19.28 6.98
CA VAL A 185 -10.87 -18.51 5.72
C VAL A 185 -9.59 -17.68 5.73
N LEU A 186 -9.23 -17.11 6.88
CA LEU A 186 -7.98 -16.36 7.04
C LEU A 186 -6.77 -17.28 6.84
N PHE A 187 -6.78 -18.48 7.44
CA PHE A 187 -5.72 -19.46 7.25
C PHE A 187 -5.63 -19.96 5.82
N THR A 188 -6.77 -20.20 5.18
CA THR A 188 -6.81 -20.58 3.77
C THR A 188 -6.10 -19.53 2.91
N LEU A 189 -6.36 -18.24 3.16
CA LEU A 189 -5.65 -17.16 2.46
C LEU A 189 -4.15 -17.14 2.77
N LEU A 190 -3.76 -17.22 4.04
CA LEU A 190 -2.35 -17.14 4.46
C LEU A 190 -1.55 -18.33 3.89
N ALA A 191 -2.12 -19.53 3.94
CA ALA A 191 -1.54 -20.73 3.33
C ALA A 191 -1.46 -20.61 1.81
N HIS A 192 -2.48 -20.06 1.15
CA HIS A 192 -2.46 -19.81 -0.30
C HIS A 192 -1.36 -18.85 -0.74
N ARG A 193 -1.02 -17.86 0.11
CA ARG A 193 0.00 -16.85 -0.21
C ARG A 193 1.40 -17.23 0.24
N TYR A 194 1.55 -18.18 1.16
CA TYR A 194 2.84 -18.68 1.63
C TYR A 194 3.76 -19.05 0.45
N GLU A 195 4.97 -18.50 0.45
CA GLU A 195 5.98 -18.65 -0.63
C GLU A 195 5.54 -18.21 -2.04
N HIS A 196 4.33 -17.67 -2.20
CA HIS A 196 3.79 -17.23 -3.49
C HIS A 196 3.70 -15.71 -3.60
N ARG A 197 3.25 -15.03 -2.54
CA ARG A 197 3.03 -13.58 -2.48
C ARG A 197 3.15 -13.06 -1.05
N SER A 198 3.69 -11.86 -0.88
CA SER A 198 3.88 -11.27 0.45
C SER A 198 2.56 -10.79 1.07
N VAL A 199 2.50 -10.92 2.39
CA VAL A 199 1.45 -10.39 3.26
C VAL A 199 2.07 -9.43 4.27
N LEU A 200 1.45 -8.27 4.44
CA LEU A 200 1.88 -7.25 5.39
C LEU A 200 0.76 -7.09 6.43
N LEU A 201 1.06 -7.32 7.71
CA LEU A 201 0.06 -7.35 8.77
C LEU A 201 0.32 -6.27 9.82
N THR A 202 -0.75 -5.65 10.33
CA THR A 202 -0.70 -4.94 11.61
C THR A 202 -1.41 -5.74 12.69
N SER A 203 -0.86 -5.73 13.90
CA SER A 203 -1.52 -6.30 15.07
C SER A 203 -1.23 -5.49 16.33
N ASN A 204 -2.22 -5.45 17.21
CA ASN A 204 -2.07 -4.91 18.57
C ASN A 204 -1.65 -5.98 19.58
N LEU A 205 -1.57 -7.25 19.15
CA LEU A 205 -1.14 -8.38 19.97
C LEU A 205 0.21 -8.87 19.47
N VAL A 206 1.17 -8.96 20.39
CA VAL A 206 2.46 -9.61 20.12
C VAL A 206 2.23 -11.07 19.77
N PHE A 207 3.16 -11.63 18.99
CA PHE A 207 3.07 -12.99 18.47
C PHE A 207 2.82 -14.07 19.55
N SER A 208 3.47 -13.96 20.71
CA SER A 208 3.27 -14.89 21.84
C SER A 208 1.84 -14.91 22.38
N GLN A 209 1.02 -13.92 22.05
CA GLN A 209 -0.38 -13.83 22.46
C GLN A 209 -1.36 -14.26 21.37
N TRP A 210 -0.87 -14.69 20.20
CA TRP A 210 -1.73 -15.12 19.11
C TRP A 210 -2.46 -16.43 19.44
N GLU A 211 -1.95 -17.26 20.35
CA GLU A 211 -2.70 -18.39 20.93
C GLU A 211 -4.06 -17.97 21.54
N LYS A 212 -4.23 -16.70 21.93
CA LYS A 212 -5.53 -16.17 22.40
C LYS A 212 -6.50 -15.85 21.28
N ILE A 213 -6.00 -15.62 20.06
CA ILE A 213 -6.81 -15.38 18.87
C ILE A 213 -7.31 -16.73 18.34
N PHE A 214 -6.49 -17.77 18.46
CA PHE A 214 -6.74 -19.06 17.84
C PHE A 214 -7.00 -20.16 18.86
N LYS A 215 -8.21 -20.74 18.82
CA LYS A 215 -8.67 -21.75 19.79
C LYS A 215 -8.05 -23.14 19.62
N ASP A 216 -7.43 -23.45 18.47
CA ASP A 216 -6.81 -24.75 18.20
C ASP A 216 -5.27 -24.62 18.09
N PRO A 217 -4.50 -25.02 19.13
CA PRO A 217 -3.06 -24.84 19.18
C PRO A 217 -2.30 -25.44 17.98
N MET A 218 -2.77 -26.56 17.43
CA MET A 218 -2.05 -27.29 16.38
C MET A 218 -2.17 -26.60 15.02
N THR A 219 -3.39 -26.19 14.65
CA THR A 219 -3.63 -25.42 13.42
C THR A 219 -3.00 -24.03 13.50
N THR A 220 -3.04 -23.43 14.68
CA THR A 220 -2.40 -22.15 14.99
C THR A 220 -0.91 -22.21 14.74
N ALA A 221 -0.22 -23.17 15.36
CA ALA A 221 1.23 -23.33 15.22
C ALA A 221 1.61 -23.50 13.75
N ALA A 222 0.92 -24.35 12.99
CA ALA A 222 1.26 -24.60 11.59
C ALA A 222 1.05 -23.38 10.66
N ALA A 223 0.08 -22.52 10.95
CA ALA A 223 -0.15 -21.31 10.16
C ALA A 223 0.77 -20.16 10.56
N ILE A 224 1.02 -20.04 11.86
CA ILE A 224 2.01 -19.14 12.43
C ILE A 224 3.39 -19.45 11.87
N ASP A 225 3.77 -20.72 11.83
CA ASP A 225 5.05 -21.20 11.32
C ASP A 225 5.26 -20.70 9.89
N ARG A 226 4.30 -20.97 9.01
CA ARG A 226 4.31 -20.49 7.61
C ARG A 226 4.33 -18.96 7.49
N LEU A 227 3.60 -18.25 8.34
CA LEU A 227 3.58 -16.78 8.29
C LEU A 227 4.93 -16.17 8.73
N VAL A 228 5.55 -16.74 9.77
CA VAL A 228 6.71 -16.17 10.46
C VAL A 228 8.04 -16.61 9.86
N HIS A 229 8.13 -17.82 9.31
CA HIS A 229 9.36 -18.38 8.71
C HIS A 229 10.02 -17.42 7.72
N HIS A 230 9.22 -16.77 6.89
CA HIS A 230 9.66 -15.74 5.95
C HIS A 230 9.01 -14.42 6.32
N SER A 231 9.44 -13.80 7.43
CA SER A 231 8.89 -12.50 7.84
C SER A 231 9.93 -11.53 8.38
N VAL A 232 9.73 -10.26 8.05
CA VAL A 232 10.38 -9.12 8.71
C VAL A 232 9.45 -8.63 9.81
N ILE A 233 9.87 -8.81 11.05
CA ILE A 233 9.12 -8.35 12.23
C ILE A 233 9.60 -6.97 12.63
N LEU A 234 8.65 -6.04 12.75
CA LEU A 234 8.86 -4.66 13.12
C LEU A 234 8.07 -4.33 14.39
N GLU A 235 8.74 -3.75 15.38
CA GLU A 235 8.11 -3.26 16.61
C GLU A 235 8.28 -1.74 16.72
N LEU A 236 7.18 -1.00 16.61
CA LEU A 236 7.19 0.46 16.62
C LEU A 236 7.57 1.02 17.99
N ASN A 237 7.08 0.42 19.09
CA ASN A 237 7.30 0.87 20.46
C ASN A 237 7.08 2.39 20.64
N LEU A 238 6.06 2.96 19.98
CA LEU A 238 5.75 4.40 20.03
C LEU A 238 4.61 4.70 21.01
N SER A 239 4.65 5.88 21.63
CA SER A 239 3.48 6.45 22.31
C SER A 239 2.32 6.64 21.32
N SER A 240 1.09 6.47 21.79
CA SER A 240 -0.10 6.58 20.94
C SER A 240 -0.26 8.01 20.41
N TYR A 241 -0.17 8.18 19.10
CA TYR A 241 -0.50 9.42 18.39
C TYR A 241 -1.93 9.89 18.71
N ARG A 242 -2.87 8.95 18.90
CA ARG A 242 -4.26 9.27 19.21
C ARG A 242 -4.41 9.87 20.61
N MET A 243 -3.63 9.39 21.59
CA MET A 243 -3.65 9.93 22.96
C MET A 243 -3.02 11.33 23.00
N GLU A 244 -1.92 11.55 22.30
CA GLU A 244 -1.28 12.87 22.23
C GLU A 244 -2.16 13.89 21.48
N ALA A 245 -2.82 13.48 20.39
CA ALA A 245 -3.76 14.32 19.68
C ALA A 245 -4.96 14.71 20.55
N ALA A 246 -5.51 13.76 21.33
CA ALA A 246 -6.60 14.01 22.26
C ALA A 246 -6.20 14.91 23.45
N GLN A 247 -4.95 14.84 23.91
CA GLN A 247 -4.42 15.74 24.94
C GLN A 247 -4.21 17.16 24.41
N LYS A 248 -3.74 17.31 23.16
CA LYS A 248 -3.57 18.61 22.50
C LYS A 248 -4.90 19.26 22.09
N SER A 249 -5.95 18.47 21.91
CA SER A 249 -7.28 18.96 21.52
C SER A 249 -8.22 19.27 22.69
N LYS A 250 -7.77 19.13 23.95
CA LYS A 250 -8.51 19.67 25.11
C LYS A 250 -8.21 21.17 25.21
N PRO A 251 -9.18 22.07 24.95
CA PRO A 251 -9.02 23.48 25.27
C PRO A 251 -9.00 23.64 26.80
N GLU A 252 -8.39 24.72 27.28
CA GLU A 252 -8.38 25.20 28.66
C GLU A 252 -9.78 25.60 29.19
N GLU A 253 -10.80 24.74 29.07
CA GLU A 253 -12.12 24.97 29.64
C GLU A 253 -12.25 24.25 31.00
N MET A 254 -11.58 24.82 32.00
CA MET A 254 -12.01 24.74 33.40
C MET A 254 -11.29 25.77 34.30
N ALA A 255 -11.10 27.00 33.80
CA ALA A 255 -10.83 28.14 34.67
C ALA A 255 -12.16 28.84 34.96
N ILE A 256 -12.91 28.34 35.93
CA ILE A 256 -14.04 29.07 36.53
C ILE A 256 -13.42 30.29 37.25
N PRO A 257 -13.69 31.53 36.84
CA PRO A 257 -13.19 32.68 37.59
C PRO A 257 -13.84 32.68 38.97
N PRO A 258 -13.11 33.01 40.06
CA PRO A 258 -13.72 33.17 41.36
C PRO A 258 -14.77 34.29 41.26
N GLY A 259 -16.00 33.99 41.69
CA GLY A 259 -17.07 34.96 41.75
C GLY A 259 -16.70 36.13 42.67
N PRO A 260 -17.24 37.33 42.44
CA PRO A 260 -16.91 38.49 43.25
C PRO A 260 -17.36 38.25 44.69
N GLU A 261 -16.41 38.31 45.63
CA GLU A 261 -16.71 38.45 47.05
C GLU A 261 -17.37 39.82 47.28
N SER A 262 -18.42 39.79 48.09
CA SER A 262 -19.31 40.88 48.52
C SER A 262 -18.63 42.11 49.08
#